data_AF-A0A3Q9G6U2-F1
#
_entry.id   AF-A0A3Q9G6U2-F1
#
_cell.length_a   1.000
_cell.length_b   1.000
_cell.length_c   1.000
_cell.angle_alpha   90.00
_cell.angle_beta   90.00
_cell.angle_gamma   90.00
#
_symmetry.space_group_name_H-M   'P 1'
#
loop_
_entity.id
_entity.type
_entity.pdbx_description
1 polymer ?
#
loop_
_entity_poly.entity_id
_entity_poly.type
_entity_poly.pdbx_seq_one_letter_code
_entity_poly.pdbx_strand_id
1 'polypeptide(L)'
;MSLEAKCRALLQVGRIYTCFVTSPYFEPARQALHDHLFGLPLNREQVLYRYEHCLRVAHIGRVVAEREGMDPDILELACLLHDIGKFDATVPVDHGRAGAILARPILEELGLEETRITEICQGIAMHTDGKWNYDPESPDFPGHDLFDHAPSLLARSVGDCDNVDRYSLLRIHGTMNWVRFSEKTATEALIWIDEYQTILAREREYLCSTQSAQELWTRSLDDHEKYFTRLAEQLRPGVSRSR
;
A
#
# COMPACT_ATOMS: atom_id res chain seq x y z
N MET A 1 2.11 33.90 1.84
CA MET A 1 1.92 32.82 2.83
C MET A 1 2.61 31.58 2.29
N SER A 2 3.61 31.04 3.00
CA SER A 2 4.33 29.82 2.56
C SER A 2 3.39 28.62 2.52
N LEU A 3 3.73 27.58 1.75
CA LEU A 3 2.95 26.34 1.70
C LEU A 3 2.78 25.74 3.10
N GLU A 4 3.83 25.75 3.91
CA GLU A 4 3.77 25.33 5.32
C GLU A 4 2.80 26.16 6.17
N ALA A 5 2.77 27.48 5.98
CA ALA A 5 1.85 28.35 6.71
C ALA A 5 0.39 28.10 6.29
N LYS A 6 0.15 27.75 5.01
CA LYS A 6 -1.17 27.33 4.53
C LYS A 6 -1.55 25.95 5.10
N CYS A 7 -0.64 24.98 5.16
CA CYS A 7 -0.89 23.67 5.78
C CYS A 7 -1.19 23.81 7.29
N ARG A 8 -0.40 24.60 8.03
CA ARG A 8 -0.65 24.87 9.46
C ARG A 8 -2.01 25.55 9.69
N ALA A 9 -2.37 26.51 8.85
CA ALA A 9 -3.69 27.16 8.92
C ALA A 9 -4.84 26.18 8.62
N LEU A 10 -4.66 25.26 7.66
CA LEU A 10 -5.62 24.21 7.32
C LEU A 10 -5.82 23.19 8.45
N LEU A 11 -4.78 22.89 9.23
CA LEU A 11 -4.84 22.00 10.41
C LEU A 11 -5.48 22.67 11.63
N GLN A 12 -5.32 23.99 11.81
CA GLN A 12 -5.92 24.73 12.92
C GLN A 12 -7.44 24.95 12.78
N VAL A 13 -7.97 24.94 11.56
CA VAL A 13 -9.42 25.11 11.30
C VAL A 13 -10.10 23.73 11.27
N GLY A 14 -9.98 22.95 12.35
CA GLY A 14 -10.87 21.83 12.76
C GLY A 14 -11.57 20.94 11.71
N ARG A 15 -11.03 20.75 10.50
CA ARG A 15 -11.67 20.01 9.40
C ARG A 15 -10.71 19.15 8.57
N ILE A 16 -9.44 19.09 8.94
CA ILE A 16 -8.48 18.19 8.29
C ILE A 16 -7.90 17.30 9.39
N TYR A 17 -8.34 16.04 9.33
CA TYR A 17 -8.04 14.88 10.15
C TYR A 17 -6.78 15.04 11.01
N THR A 18 -6.95 15.27 12.32
CA THR A 18 -5.90 14.98 13.29
C THR A 18 -5.71 13.47 13.30
N CYS A 19 -4.68 12.97 12.63
CA CYS A 19 -4.23 11.60 12.81
C CYS A 19 -3.58 11.55 14.20
N PHE A 20 -4.31 11.04 15.19
CA PHE A 20 -3.72 10.77 16.50
C PHE A 20 -2.78 9.58 16.33
N VAL A 21 -1.49 9.87 16.14
CA VAL A 21 -0.45 8.86 16.24
C VAL A 21 -0.38 8.49 17.72
N THR A 22 -0.88 7.32 18.10
CA THR A 22 -0.85 6.84 19.49
C THR A 22 0.31 5.90 19.76
N SER A 23 0.89 5.29 18.72
CA SER A 23 2.06 4.41 18.84
C SER A 23 3.31 5.22 19.16
N PRO A 24 4.08 4.89 20.22
CA PRO A 24 5.36 5.53 20.49
C PRO A 24 6.43 5.19 19.45
N TYR A 25 6.22 4.15 18.65
CA TYR A 25 7.18 3.64 17.66
C TYR A 25 7.03 4.31 16.29
N PHE A 26 5.84 4.85 15.98
CA PHE A 26 5.49 5.29 14.64
C PHE A 26 6.38 6.43 14.13
N GLU A 27 6.57 7.48 14.92
CA GLU A 27 7.29 8.67 14.47
C GLU A 27 8.79 8.41 14.20
N PRO A 28 9.52 7.72 15.10
CA PRO A 28 10.87 7.26 14.80
C PRO A 28 10.96 6.36 13.56
N ALA A 29 10.04 5.40 13.39
CA ALA A 29 10.04 4.52 12.23
C ALA A 29 9.70 5.26 10.92
N ARG A 30 8.78 6.22 10.98
CA ARG A 30 8.41 7.10 9.87
C ARG A 30 9.63 7.92 9.42
N GLN A 31 10.42 8.40 10.38
CA GLN A 31 11.66 9.12 10.10
C GLN A 31 12.70 8.21 9.46
N ALA A 32 12.91 7.00 9.98
CA ALA A 32 13.82 6.02 9.38
C ALA A 32 13.42 5.64 7.94
N LEU A 33 12.13 5.40 7.70
CA LEU A 33 11.58 5.17 6.35
C LEU A 33 11.85 6.35 5.42
N HIS A 34 11.58 7.57 5.89
CA HIS A 34 11.83 8.78 5.13
C HIS A 34 13.32 8.88 4.77
N ASP A 35 14.22 8.72 5.74
CA ASP A 35 15.65 8.89 5.51
C ASP A 35 16.22 7.83 4.57
N HIS A 36 15.74 6.58 4.66
CA HIS A 36 16.07 5.55 3.68
C HIS A 36 15.60 5.94 2.28
N LEU A 37 14.29 6.15 2.08
CA LEU A 37 13.73 6.38 0.74
C LEU A 37 14.24 7.67 0.09
N PHE A 38 14.39 8.76 0.85
CA PHE A 38 14.88 10.04 0.34
C PHE A 38 16.42 10.13 0.27
N GLY A 39 17.14 9.17 0.86
CA GLY A 39 18.59 9.02 0.70
C GLY A 39 18.99 8.33 -0.61
N LEU A 40 18.07 7.62 -1.26
CA LEU A 40 18.34 6.90 -2.51
C LEU A 40 18.51 7.85 -3.71
N PRO A 41 19.36 7.51 -4.70
CA PRO A 41 19.59 8.33 -5.90
C PRO A 41 18.45 8.18 -6.94
N LEU A 42 17.21 8.34 -6.50
CA LEU A 42 16.00 8.18 -7.30
C LEU A 42 15.33 9.52 -7.58
N ASN A 43 14.38 9.53 -8.51
CA ASN A 43 13.61 10.74 -8.75
C ASN A 43 12.67 11.03 -7.57
N ARG A 44 12.49 12.32 -7.28
CA ARG A 44 11.73 12.78 -6.10
C ARG A 44 10.26 12.34 -6.13
N GLU A 45 9.66 12.25 -7.31
CA GLU A 45 8.25 11.90 -7.48
C GLU A 45 7.98 10.44 -7.08
N GLN A 46 8.82 9.52 -7.53
CA GLN A 46 8.76 8.09 -7.19
C GLN A 46 8.92 7.87 -5.68
N VAL A 47 9.91 8.54 -5.10
CA VAL A 47 10.18 8.48 -3.66
C VAL A 47 9.00 9.03 -2.86
N LEU A 48 8.49 10.21 -3.23
CA LEU A 48 7.35 10.83 -2.56
C LEU A 48 6.10 9.95 -2.65
N TYR A 49 5.80 9.42 -3.85
CA TYR A 49 4.67 8.52 -4.05
C TYR A 49 4.75 7.30 -3.12
N ARG A 50 5.93 6.65 -3.04
CA ARG A 50 6.14 5.47 -2.21
C ARG A 50 6.00 5.81 -0.73
N TYR A 51 6.64 6.89 -0.30
CA TYR A 51 6.56 7.37 1.07
C TYR A 51 5.12 7.66 1.51
N GLU A 52 4.37 8.42 0.71
CA GLU A 52 2.97 8.73 1.02
C GLU A 52 2.07 7.49 0.98
N HIS A 53 2.38 6.51 0.11
CA HIS A 53 1.70 5.22 0.09
C HIS A 53 1.91 4.45 1.40
N CYS A 54 3.14 4.32 1.88
CA CYS A 54 3.44 3.71 3.19
C CYS A 54 2.64 4.36 4.33
N LEU A 55 2.52 5.70 4.36
CA LEU A 55 1.74 6.40 5.37
C LEU A 55 0.25 6.05 5.33
N ARG A 56 -0.33 5.92 4.14
CA ARG A 56 -1.75 5.53 3.99
C ARG A 56 -1.97 4.08 4.38
N VAL A 57 -1.08 3.19 3.96
CA VAL A 57 -1.14 1.75 4.32
C VAL A 57 -0.99 1.57 5.83
N ALA A 58 -0.12 2.33 6.49
CA ALA A 58 -0.01 2.34 7.95
C ALA A 58 -1.32 2.74 8.64
N HIS A 59 -1.98 3.79 8.16
CA HIS A 59 -3.28 4.20 8.68
C HIS A 59 -4.35 3.11 8.49
N ILE A 60 -4.38 2.45 7.32
CA ILE A 60 -5.28 1.32 7.06
C ILE A 60 -4.98 0.18 8.04
N GLY A 61 -3.71 -0.19 8.20
CA GLY A 61 -3.26 -1.23 9.13
C GLY A 61 -3.72 -0.98 10.55
N ARG A 62 -3.59 0.27 11.04
CA ARG A 62 -4.09 0.64 12.36
C ARG A 62 -5.60 0.42 12.50
N VAL A 63 -6.38 0.91 11.53
CA VAL A 63 -7.84 0.76 11.53
C VAL A 63 -8.26 -0.71 11.50
N VAL A 64 -7.60 -1.54 10.69
CA VAL A 64 -7.88 -2.98 10.61
C VAL A 64 -7.56 -3.65 11.94
N ALA A 65 -6.39 -3.40 12.53
CA ALA A 65 -6.01 -4.00 13.80
C ALA A 65 -6.97 -3.64 14.94
N GLU A 66 -7.35 -2.37 15.06
CA GLU A 66 -8.29 -1.91 16.10
C GLU A 66 -9.67 -2.60 15.98
N ARG A 67 -10.15 -2.84 14.76
CA ARG A 67 -11.45 -3.51 14.53
C ARG A 67 -11.40 -5.01 14.76
N GLU A 68 -10.27 -5.63 14.46
CA GLU A 68 -10.06 -7.07 14.58
C GLU A 68 -9.51 -7.49 15.96
N GLY A 69 -9.23 -6.53 16.85
CA GLY A 69 -8.64 -6.79 18.16
C GLY A 69 -7.19 -7.27 18.10
N MET A 70 -6.47 -6.97 17.00
CA MET A 70 -5.03 -7.20 16.87
C MET A 70 -4.25 -6.06 17.52
N ASP A 71 -2.94 -6.24 17.72
CA ASP A 71 -2.07 -5.17 18.23
C ASP A 71 -1.95 -4.04 17.17
N PRO A 72 -2.53 -2.85 17.41
CA PRO A 72 -2.59 -1.81 16.40
C PRO A 72 -1.24 -1.18 16.13
N ASP A 73 -0.35 -1.15 17.11
CA ASP A 73 0.98 -0.54 16.94
C ASP A 73 1.88 -1.44 16.08
N ILE A 74 1.68 -2.77 16.15
CA ILE A 74 2.45 -3.74 15.36
C ILE A 74 1.99 -3.78 13.90
N LEU A 75 0.69 -3.85 13.62
CA LEU A 75 0.20 -3.84 12.23
C LEU A 75 0.45 -2.49 11.57
N GLU A 76 0.26 -1.37 12.28
CA GLU A 76 0.58 -0.03 11.77
C GLU A 76 2.07 0.07 11.38
N LEU A 77 2.97 -0.42 12.23
CA LEU A 77 4.41 -0.38 11.98
C LEU A 77 4.84 -1.29 10.82
N ALA A 78 4.27 -2.49 10.73
CA ALA A 78 4.50 -3.38 9.59
C ALA A 78 4.03 -2.76 8.28
N CYS A 79 2.83 -2.19 8.28
CA CYS A 79 2.27 -1.47 7.13
C CYS A 79 3.05 -0.20 6.76
N LEU A 80 3.62 0.51 7.73
CA LEU A 80 4.49 1.67 7.47
C LEU A 80 5.76 1.25 6.74
N LEU A 81 6.39 0.15 7.18
CA LEU A 81 7.69 -0.28 6.68
C LEU A 81 7.62 -1.30 5.54
N HIS A 82 6.43 -1.78 5.14
CA HIS A 82 6.26 -2.90 4.20
C HIS A 82 7.03 -2.72 2.88
N ASP A 83 7.14 -1.48 2.44
CA ASP A 83 7.65 -1.10 1.13
C ASP A 83 9.03 -0.42 1.21
N ILE A 84 9.69 -0.45 2.37
CA ILE A 84 11.01 0.17 2.57
C ILE A 84 12.04 -0.38 1.58
N GLY A 85 11.96 -1.67 1.24
CA GLY A 85 12.85 -2.34 0.30
C GLY A 85 12.47 -2.20 -1.16
N LYS A 86 11.52 -1.31 -1.52
CA LYS A 86 10.96 -1.22 -2.89
C LYS A 86 12.02 -1.05 -3.97
N PHE A 87 13.08 -0.33 -3.64
CA PHE A 87 14.12 0.06 -4.58
C PHE A 87 15.46 -0.64 -4.29
N ASP A 88 15.46 -1.55 -3.31
CA ASP A 88 16.65 -2.25 -2.84
C ASP A 88 16.72 -3.69 -3.39
N ALA A 89 15.57 -4.28 -3.74
CA ALA A 89 15.51 -5.62 -4.32
C ALA A 89 15.91 -5.64 -5.80
N THR A 90 16.57 -6.72 -6.21
CA THR A 90 16.96 -6.94 -7.62
C THR A 90 15.75 -7.29 -8.47
N VAL A 91 14.84 -8.11 -7.92
CA VAL A 91 13.60 -8.53 -8.58
C VAL A 91 12.41 -7.86 -7.90
N PRO A 92 11.45 -7.31 -8.66
CA PRO A 92 10.31 -6.60 -8.08
C PRO A 92 9.48 -7.40 -7.09
N VAL A 93 9.44 -8.74 -7.14
CA VAL A 93 8.67 -9.55 -6.17
C VAL A 93 9.36 -9.62 -4.81
N ASP A 94 10.69 -9.54 -4.79
CA ASP A 94 11.53 -9.77 -3.61
C ASP A 94 11.62 -8.54 -2.69
N HIS A 95 11.02 -7.40 -3.06
CA HIS A 95 11.04 -6.19 -2.23
C HIS A 95 10.39 -6.36 -0.86
N GLY A 96 9.43 -7.28 -0.70
CA GLY A 96 8.91 -7.61 0.62
C GLY A 96 10.01 -8.19 1.51
N ARG A 97 10.77 -9.17 1.02
CA ARG A 97 11.83 -9.83 1.80
C ARG A 97 13.04 -8.93 2.00
N ALA A 98 13.44 -8.16 0.99
CA ALA A 98 14.44 -7.11 1.14
C ALA A 98 13.99 -6.06 2.18
N GLY A 99 12.70 -5.68 2.15
CA GLY A 99 12.09 -4.80 3.12
C GLY A 99 12.13 -5.35 4.54
N ALA A 100 11.91 -6.66 4.72
CA ALA A 100 11.98 -7.31 6.03
C ALA A 100 13.40 -7.27 6.62
N ILE A 101 14.43 -7.43 5.79
CA ILE A 101 15.84 -7.32 6.17
C ILE A 101 16.17 -5.88 6.59
N LEU A 102 15.71 -4.88 5.83
CA LEU A 102 15.92 -3.46 6.13
C LEU A 102 15.13 -2.97 7.35
N ALA A 103 13.93 -3.50 7.56
CA ALA A 103 13.07 -3.12 8.68
C ALA A 103 13.61 -3.64 10.02
N ARG A 104 14.20 -4.85 10.05
CA ARG A 104 14.71 -5.47 11.29
C ARG A 104 15.60 -4.54 12.14
N PRO A 105 16.69 -3.95 11.63
CA PRO A 105 17.54 -3.08 12.46
C PRO A 105 16.79 -1.84 12.98
N ILE A 106 15.85 -1.29 12.20
CA ILE A 106 14.99 -0.18 12.66
C ILE A 106 14.16 -0.64 13.87
N LEU A 107 13.56 -1.82 13.80
CA LEU A 107 12.71 -2.36 14.87
C LEU A 107 13.52 -2.71 16.14
N GLU A 108 14.75 -3.21 15.97
CA GLU A 108 15.71 -3.46 17.05
C GLU A 108 16.10 -2.15 17.76
N GLU A 109 16.40 -1.08 17.01
CA GLU A 109 16.71 0.25 17.56
C GLU A 109 15.53 0.87 18.32
N LEU A 110 14.30 0.54 17.93
CA LEU A 110 13.07 0.94 18.64
C LEU A 110 12.81 0.14 19.92
N GLY A 111 13.63 -0.89 20.20
CA GLY A 111 13.54 -1.70 21.40
C GLY A 111 12.34 -2.64 21.43
N LEU A 112 11.87 -3.10 20.25
CA LEU A 112 10.83 -4.13 20.19
C LEU A 112 11.40 -5.49 20.60
N GLU A 113 10.56 -6.32 21.21
CA GLU A 113 10.88 -7.71 21.52
C GLU A 113 10.99 -8.55 20.24
N GLU A 114 11.87 -9.56 20.23
CA GLU A 114 12.15 -10.39 19.04
C GLU A 114 10.89 -11.01 18.41
N THR A 115 9.92 -11.38 19.23
CA THR A 115 8.64 -11.94 18.74
C THR A 115 7.84 -10.92 17.92
N ARG A 116 7.83 -9.65 18.34
CA ARG A 116 7.18 -8.55 17.61
C ARG A 116 7.97 -8.16 16.37
N ILE A 117 9.29 -8.14 16.44
CA ILE A 117 10.16 -7.89 15.28
C ILE A 117 9.91 -8.95 14.21
N THR A 118 9.92 -10.22 14.60
CA THR A 118 9.67 -11.35 13.70
C THR A 118 8.28 -11.27 13.07
N GLU A 119 7.24 -10.99 13.85
CA GLU A 119 5.87 -10.80 13.35
C GLU A 119 5.78 -9.70 12.27
N ILE A 120 6.43 -8.54 12.51
CA ILE A 120 6.48 -7.43 11.56
C ILE A 120 7.24 -7.83 10.31
N CYS A 121 8.48 -8.29 10.46
CA CYS A 121 9.34 -8.67 9.34
C CYS A 121 8.68 -9.76 8.48
N GLN A 122 7.96 -10.71 9.08
CA GLN A 122 7.28 -11.76 8.34
C GLN A 122 6.12 -11.23 7.49
N GLY A 123 5.31 -10.33 8.05
CA GLY A 123 4.24 -9.66 7.29
C GLY A 123 4.79 -8.82 6.14
N ILE A 124 5.88 -8.09 6.38
CA ILE A 124 6.61 -7.34 5.35
C ILE A 124 7.15 -8.29 4.27
N ALA A 125 7.76 -9.42 4.64
CA ALA A 125 8.36 -10.36 3.69
C ALA A 125 7.36 -10.92 2.67
N MET A 126 6.13 -11.19 3.12
CA MET A 126 5.12 -11.89 2.33
C MET A 126 4.10 -10.99 1.63
N HIS A 127 4.12 -9.66 1.85
CA HIS A 127 3.06 -8.79 1.36
C HIS A 127 2.94 -8.75 -0.18
N THR A 128 3.99 -9.17 -0.89
CA THR A 128 4.09 -9.08 -2.36
C THR A 128 3.51 -10.29 -3.08
N ASP A 129 3.79 -11.49 -2.59
CA ASP A 129 3.52 -12.77 -3.25
C ASP A 129 2.91 -13.84 -2.31
N GLY A 130 2.63 -13.47 -1.06
CA GLY A 130 2.10 -14.37 -0.04
C GLY A 130 3.12 -15.37 0.50
N LYS A 131 4.41 -15.25 0.16
CA LYS A 131 5.48 -16.13 0.64
C LYS A 131 6.44 -15.33 1.53
N TRP A 132 6.67 -15.81 2.76
CA TRP A 132 7.56 -15.13 3.72
C TRP A 132 9.04 -15.54 3.59
N ASN A 133 9.33 -16.65 2.91
CA ASN A 133 10.69 -17.09 2.58
C ASN A 133 10.95 -16.93 1.09
N TYR A 134 12.20 -16.68 0.72
CA TYR A 134 12.63 -16.59 -0.67
C TYR A 134 12.35 -17.90 -1.43
N ASP A 135 12.09 -17.77 -2.72
CA ASP A 135 12.28 -18.92 -3.62
C ASP A 135 13.78 -19.25 -3.66
N PRO A 136 14.21 -20.52 -3.53
CA PRO A 136 15.64 -20.88 -3.61
C PRO A 136 16.33 -20.43 -4.90
N GLU A 137 15.57 -20.19 -5.98
CA GLU A 137 16.08 -19.70 -7.26
C GLU A 137 16.12 -18.15 -7.35
N SER A 138 15.65 -17.43 -6.33
CA SER A 138 15.75 -15.97 -6.28
C SER A 138 17.22 -15.53 -6.26
N PRO A 139 17.62 -14.52 -7.03
CA PRO A 139 18.98 -13.97 -6.96
C PRO A 139 19.28 -13.31 -5.60
N ASP A 140 18.24 -12.97 -4.83
CA ASP A 140 18.32 -12.35 -3.51
C ASP A 140 18.19 -13.40 -2.37
N PHE A 141 18.13 -14.71 -2.69
CA PHE A 141 18.06 -15.79 -1.69
C PHE A 141 19.35 -15.87 -0.86
N PRO A 142 19.29 -15.74 0.48
CA PRO A 142 20.47 -15.78 1.34
C PRO A 142 20.99 -17.19 1.65
N GLY A 143 20.48 -18.23 0.98
CA GLY A 143 20.88 -19.62 1.20
C GLY A 143 20.20 -20.32 2.38
N HIS A 144 19.23 -19.67 3.04
CA HIS A 144 18.45 -20.21 4.15
C HIS A 144 17.08 -19.53 4.26
N ASP A 145 16.14 -20.17 4.95
CA ASP A 145 14.83 -19.60 5.25
C ASP A 145 14.96 -18.40 6.20
N LEU A 146 14.17 -17.35 5.97
CA LEU A 146 14.13 -16.15 6.82
C LEU A 146 13.30 -16.38 8.09
N PHE A 147 12.25 -17.21 8.00
CA PHE A 147 11.32 -17.52 9.09
C PHE A 147 11.04 -19.01 9.16
N ASP A 148 10.91 -19.52 10.37
CA ASP A 148 10.78 -20.95 10.69
C ASP A 148 9.33 -21.41 10.97
N HIS A 149 8.37 -20.49 11.00
CA HIS A 149 6.97 -20.77 11.28
C HIS A 149 6.03 -20.09 10.29
N ALA A 150 4.80 -20.57 10.21
CA ALA A 150 3.76 -19.98 9.39
C ALA A 150 3.30 -18.62 9.96
N PRO A 151 2.88 -17.66 9.12
CA PRO A 151 2.51 -16.33 9.56
C PRO A 151 1.27 -16.33 10.45
N SER A 152 1.17 -15.32 11.32
CA SER A 152 -0.05 -15.07 12.09
C SER A 152 -1.11 -14.36 11.22
N LEU A 153 -2.29 -14.13 11.80
CA LEU A 153 -3.33 -13.30 11.17
C LEU A 153 -2.86 -11.86 10.95
N LEU A 154 -2.05 -11.32 11.87
CA LEU A 154 -1.52 -9.96 11.78
C LEU A 154 -0.52 -9.85 10.63
N ALA A 155 0.50 -10.72 10.59
CA ALA A 155 1.46 -10.75 9.48
C ALA A 155 0.77 -10.87 8.11
N ARG A 156 -0.23 -11.75 7.97
CA ARG A 156 -1.01 -11.87 6.72
C ARG A 156 -1.77 -10.60 6.34
N SER A 157 -2.22 -9.83 7.34
CA SER A 157 -3.01 -8.60 7.11
C SER A 157 -2.20 -7.46 6.51
N VAL A 158 -0.86 -7.52 6.49
CA VAL A 158 -0.02 -6.48 5.86
C VAL A 158 -0.30 -6.36 4.36
N GLY A 159 -0.34 -7.48 3.65
CA GLY A 159 -0.66 -7.50 2.21
C GLY A 159 -2.09 -7.08 1.91
N ASP A 160 -3.04 -7.41 2.79
CA ASP A 160 -4.42 -6.95 2.67
C ASP A 160 -4.51 -5.43 2.74
N CYS A 161 -3.79 -4.81 3.69
CA CYS A 161 -3.78 -3.36 3.88
C CYS A 161 -3.11 -2.63 2.71
N ASP A 162 -2.04 -3.18 2.13
CA ASP A 162 -1.44 -2.68 0.87
C ASP A 162 -2.47 -2.70 -0.27
N ASN A 163 -3.15 -3.83 -0.47
CA ASN A 163 -4.17 -3.98 -1.49
C ASN A 163 -5.31 -2.96 -1.35
N VAL A 164 -5.79 -2.72 -0.12
CA VAL A 164 -6.80 -1.68 0.16
C VAL A 164 -6.35 -0.30 -0.35
N ASP A 165 -5.09 0.12 -0.11
CA ASP A 165 -4.59 1.39 -0.65
C ASP A 165 -4.43 1.36 -2.16
N ARG A 166 -3.95 0.24 -2.74
CA ARG A 166 -3.74 0.05 -4.19
C ARG A 166 -5.01 0.27 -5.03
N TYR A 167 -6.18 0.11 -4.41
CA TYR A 167 -7.50 0.36 -5.01
C TYR A 167 -8.27 1.49 -4.30
N SER A 168 -7.59 2.37 -3.57
CA SER A 168 -8.23 3.57 -3.02
C SER A 168 -8.72 4.54 -4.10
N LEU A 169 -9.55 5.52 -3.71
CA LEU A 169 -9.97 6.62 -4.60
C LEU A 169 -8.78 7.40 -5.18
N LEU A 170 -7.71 7.58 -4.41
CA LEU A 170 -6.49 8.22 -4.91
C LEU A 170 -5.86 7.42 -6.05
N ARG A 171 -5.95 6.08 -5.99
CA ARG A 171 -5.43 5.20 -7.03
C ARG A 171 -6.26 5.19 -8.30
N ILE A 172 -7.53 5.58 -8.26
CA ILE A 172 -8.27 5.92 -9.49
C ILE A 172 -7.54 7.06 -10.20
N HIS A 173 -7.29 8.18 -9.51
CA HIS A 173 -6.59 9.33 -10.09
C HIS A 173 -5.20 8.95 -10.64
N GLY A 174 -4.41 8.22 -9.84
CA GLY A 174 -3.10 7.73 -10.27
C GLY A 174 -3.16 6.84 -11.53
N THR A 175 -4.13 5.91 -11.58
CA THR A 175 -4.35 5.03 -12.74
C THR A 175 -4.69 5.84 -13.99
N MET A 176 -5.60 6.82 -13.87
CA MET A 176 -6.01 7.68 -14.99
C MET A 176 -4.83 8.46 -15.59
N ASN A 177 -3.93 8.97 -14.73
CA ASN A 177 -2.71 9.64 -15.18
C ASN A 177 -1.75 8.64 -15.85
N TRP A 178 -1.53 7.47 -15.25
CA TRP A 178 -0.60 6.45 -15.76
C TRP A 178 -1.00 5.95 -17.16
N VAL A 179 -2.29 5.71 -17.40
CA VAL A 179 -2.79 5.29 -18.72
C VAL A 179 -2.97 6.43 -19.72
N ARG A 180 -2.58 7.66 -19.32
CA ARG A 180 -2.74 8.90 -20.10
C ARG A 180 -4.18 9.04 -20.60
N PHE A 181 -5.15 8.83 -19.72
CA PHE A 181 -6.55 8.67 -20.10
C PHE A 181 -7.09 9.88 -20.88
N SER A 182 -6.65 11.10 -20.55
CA SER A 182 -7.04 12.33 -21.22
C SER A 182 -6.65 12.41 -22.70
N GLU A 183 -5.74 11.56 -23.16
CA GLU A 183 -5.28 11.52 -24.54
C GLU A 183 -6.06 10.51 -25.39
N LYS A 184 -6.90 9.68 -24.78
CA LYS A 184 -7.69 8.66 -25.46
C LYS A 184 -8.89 9.27 -26.17
N THR A 185 -9.21 8.75 -27.36
CA THR A 185 -10.53 8.94 -27.98
C THR A 185 -11.62 8.27 -27.14
N ALA A 186 -12.89 8.63 -27.35
CA ALA A 186 -14.01 7.99 -26.65
C ALA A 186 -14.04 6.46 -26.83
N THR A 187 -13.73 5.98 -28.04
CA THR A 187 -13.68 4.54 -28.33
C THR A 187 -12.56 3.84 -27.57
N GLU A 188 -11.33 4.38 -27.62
CA GLU A 188 -10.18 3.81 -26.88
C GLU A 188 -10.41 3.83 -25.37
N ALA A 189 -11.01 4.91 -24.86
CA ALA A 189 -11.35 5.03 -23.44
C ALA A 189 -12.37 3.98 -23.01
N LEU A 190 -13.41 3.71 -23.82
CA LEU A 190 -14.41 2.70 -23.52
C LEU A 190 -13.86 1.27 -23.56
N ILE A 191 -13.01 0.95 -24.54
CA ILE A 191 -12.31 -0.35 -24.60
C ILE A 191 -11.46 -0.55 -23.34
N TRP A 192 -10.68 0.46 -22.98
CA TRP A 192 -9.84 0.38 -21.79
C TRP A 192 -10.68 0.23 -20.50
N ILE A 193 -11.82 0.92 -20.38
CA ILE A 193 -12.71 0.77 -19.22
C ILE A 193 -13.24 -0.67 -19.13
N ASP A 194 -13.65 -1.28 -20.25
CA ASP A 194 -14.15 -2.66 -20.28
C ASP A 194 -13.08 -3.67 -19.84
N GLU A 195 -11.84 -3.51 -20.32
CA GLU A 195 -10.68 -4.29 -19.88
C GLU A 195 -10.39 -4.10 -18.39
N TYR A 196 -10.44 -2.86 -17.90
CA TYR A 196 -10.22 -2.55 -16.49
C TYR A 196 -11.32 -3.12 -15.59
N GLN A 197 -12.58 -3.14 -16.04
CA GLN A 197 -13.68 -3.78 -15.32
C GLN A 197 -13.48 -5.30 -15.22
N THR A 198 -12.88 -5.93 -16.23
CA THR A 198 -12.49 -7.35 -16.16
C THR A 198 -11.41 -7.59 -15.11
N ILE A 199 -10.45 -6.65 -14.97
CA ILE A 199 -9.47 -6.69 -13.88
C ILE A 199 -10.19 -6.59 -12.53
N LEU A 200 -11.04 -5.57 -12.33
CA LEU A 200 -11.78 -5.39 -11.08
C LEU A 200 -12.61 -6.63 -10.69
N ALA A 201 -13.24 -7.29 -11.67
CA ALA A 201 -13.98 -8.52 -11.44
C ALA A 201 -13.11 -9.66 -10.92
N ARG A 202 -11.88 -9.82 -11.45
CA ARG A 202 -10.92 -10.80 -10.92
C ARG A 202 -10.42 -10.42 -9.53
N GLU A 203 -10.08 -9.17 -9.31
CA GLU A 203 -9.58 -8.68 -8.01
C GLU A 203 -10.64 -8.84 -6.91
N ARG A 204 -11.93 -8.80 -7.26
CA ARG A 204 -13.04 -9.09 -6.34
C ARG A 204 -13.05 -10.54 -5.82
N GLU A 205 -12.37 -11.47 -6.48
CA GLU A 205 -12.21 -12.86 -6.00
C GLU A 205 -11.18 -12.98 -4.87
N TYR A 206 -10.36 -11.94 -4.64
CA TYR A 206 -9.39 -11.91 -3.56
C TYR A 206 -10.08 -11.90 -2.19
N LEU A 207 -9.68 -12.83 -1.34
CA LEU A 207 -10.15 -12.97 0.04
C LEU A 207 -9.08 -12.44 0.99
N CYS A 208 -9.41 -11.33 1.67
CA CYS A 208 -8.58 -10.81 2.74
C CYS A 208 -8.58 -11.75 3.94
N SER A 209 -7.54 -11.64 4.75
CA SER A 209 -7.35 -12.44 5.96
C SER A 209 -8.36 -12.10 7.05
N THR A 210 -8.85 -10.85 7.08
CA THR A 210 -9.76 -10.33 8.10
C THR A 210 -11.04 -9.76 7.49
N GLN A 211 -12.12 -9.75 8.28
CA GLN A 211 -13.40 -9.18 7.84
C GLN A 211 -13.27 -7.68 7.59
N SER A 212 -12.59 -6.95 8.48
CA SER A 212 -12.41 -5.51 8.37
C SER A 212 -11.61 -5.11 7.13
N ALA A 213 -10.55 -5.85 6.80
CA ALA A 213 -9.82 -5.62 5.56
C ALA A 213 -10.68 -5.97 4.33
N GLN A 214 -11.45 -7.07 4.37
CA GLN A 214 -12.38 -7.44 3.29
C GLN A 214 -13.43 -6.36 3.04
N GLU A 215 -13.98 -5.75 4.09
CA GLU A 215 -14.96 -4.66 3.96
C GLU A 215 -14.35 -3.42 3.30
N LEU A 216 -13.13 -3.03 3.71
CA LEU A 216 -12.41 -1.91 3.11
C LEU A 216 -12.03 -2.20 1.65
N TRP A 217 -11.55 -3.41 1.37
CA TRP A 217 -11.21 -3.89 0.03
C TRP A 217 -12.41 -3.84 -0.91
N THR A 218 -13.53 -4.44 -0.48
CA THR A 218 -14.77 -4.47 -1.25
C THR A 218 -15.26 -3.05 -1.55
N ARG A 219 -15.23 -2.17 -0.55
CA ARG A 219 -15.62 -0.76 -0.73
C ARG A 219 -14.72 -0.02 -1.74
N SER A 220 -13.40 -0.24 -1.69
CA SER A 220 -12.45 0.31 -2.65
C SER A 220 -12.80 -0.14 -4.08
N LEU A 221 -13.07 -1.43 -4.29
CA LEU A 221 -13.49 -1.94 -5.60
C LEU A 221 -14.84 -1.36 -6.06
N ASP A 222 -15.81 -1.25 -5.16
CA ASP A 222 -17.12 -0.65 -5.48
C ASP A 222 -16.99 0.82 -5.94
N ASP A 223 -16.10 1.59 -5.31
CA ASP A 223 -15.80 2.97 -5.70
C ASP A 223 -15.20 3.04 -7.12
N HIS A 224 -14.28 2.13 -7.46
CA HIS A 224 -13.71 2.02 -8.81
C HIS A 224 -14.78 1.65 -9.83
N GLU A 225 -15.55 0.59 -9.59
CA GLU A 225 -16.61 0.13 -10.49
C GLU A 225 -17.64 1.22 -10.75
N LYS A 226 -18.07 1.93 -9.70
CA LYS A 226 -19.00 3.05 -9.81
C LYS A 226 -18.41 4.19 -10.62
N TYR A 227 -17.14 4.55 -10.40
CA TYR A 227 -16.47 5.60 -11.15
C TYR A 227 -16.40 5.25 -12.65
N PHE A 228 -15.88 4.08 -12.98
CA PHE A 228 -15.66 3.68 -14.37
C PHE A 228 -16.95 3.39 -15.12
N THR A 229 -17.97 2.83 -14.46
CA THR A 229 -19.30 2.64 -15.06
C THR A 229 -19.91 3.99 -15.46
N ARG A 230 -19.92 4.97 -14.55
CA ARG A 230 -20.48 6.30 -14.83
C ARG A 230 -19.66 7.06 -15.87
N LEU A 231 -18.34 6.90 -15.86
CA LEU A 231 -17.46 7.49 -16.86
C LEU A 231 -17.75 6.91 -18.26
N ALA A 232 -17.92 5.60 -18.37
CA ALA A 232 -18.30 4.95 -19.63
C ALA A 232 -19.64 5.47 -20.16
N GLU A 233 -20.66 5.59 -19.30
CA GLU A 233 -21.96 6.17 -19.68
C GLU A 233 -21.84 7.57 -20.31
N GLN A 234 -20.97 8.41 -19.76
CA GLN A 234 -20.73 9.77 -20.26
C GLN A 234 -19.92 9.81 -21.56
N LEU A 235 -19.07 8.80 -21.80
CA LEU A 235 -18.25 8.71 -23.02
C LEU A 235 -19.01 8.12 -24.22
N ARG A 236 -20.01 7.26 -23.99
CA ARG A 236 -20.80 6.59 -25.05
C ARG A 236 -21.35 7.53 -26.13
N PRO A 237 -21.90 8.73 -25.83
CA PRO A 237 -22.36 9.65 -26.86
C PRO A 237 -21.25 10.16 -27.80
N GLY A 238 -19.99 10.14 -27.33
CA GLY A 238 -18.81 10.55 -28.11
C GLY A 238 -18.30 9.50 -29.09
N VAL A 239 -18.82 8.26 -29.05
CA VAL A 239 -18.55 7.26 -30.08
C VAL A 239 -19.31 7.67 -31.33
N SER A 240 -18.60 8.15 -32.35
CA SER A 240 -19.22 8.52 -33.62
C SER A 240 -20.02 7.35 -34.15
N ARG A 241 -21.33 7.53 -34.32
CA ARG A 241 -22.12 6.64 -35.18
C ARG A 241 -21.61 6.90 -36.60
N SER A 242 -20.76 6.02 -37.11
CA SER A 242 -20.47 5.96 -38.54
C SER A 242 -21.82 5.98 -39.27
N ARG A 243 -22.10 7.07 -39.99
CA ARG A 243 -23.17 7.09 -40.99
C ARG A 243 -22.69 6.34 -42.23
#